data_AF-A0A7J2K0A7-F1
#
_entry.id   AF-A0A7J2K0A7-F1
#
_cell.length_a   1.000
_cell.length_b   1.000
_cell.length_c   1.000
_cell.angle_alpha   90.00
_cell.angle_beta   90.00
_cell.angle_gamma   90.00
#
_symmetry.space_group_name_H-M   'P 1'
#
loop_
_entity.id
_entity.type
_entity.pdbx_description
1 polymer ?
#
loop_
_entity_poly.entity_id
_entity_poly.type
_entity_poly.pdbx_seq_one_letter_code
_entity_poly.pdbx_strand_id
1 'polypeptide(L)'
;MVVAGKVFVVAEPIGLDELRSALSGFRHEEEREEDGQVFKLVREIRDLMEREGALMGIYAEDFLMRVFHRGEARLVPRTMEALFCFAEHGGRVFLVVLEKKRRANFVANRLSELVFGEVGSIVEARIPPEELEEFHKRNPEETKVIFFDNVDIPNVNKLALYGPDLVNTELFERYKAHGDIWYVVSRASGYDYTVGITRDGCVVIFNTSDRMRFLDYVLKEVLPMISVE
;
A
#
# COMPACT_ATOMS: atom_id res chain seq x y z
N MET A 1 4.14 1.80 17.48
CA MET A 1 4.46 0.99 16.29
C MET A 1 3.56 1.45 15.16
N VAL A 2 4.01 1.34 13.91
CA VAL A 2 3.30 1.84 12.73
C VAL A 2 3.08 0.70 11.75
N VAL A 3 1.86 0.55 11.24
CA VAL A 3 1.56 -0.34 10.11
C VAL A 3 1.34 0.52 8.87
N ALA A 4 1.93 0.09 7.75
CA ALA A 4 1.77 0.73 6.46
C ALA A 4 1.37 -0.33 5.44
N GLY A 5 0.61 0.10 4.43
CA GLY A 5 0.29 -0.71 3.28
C GLY A 5 0.00 0.18 2.07
N LYS A 6 -0.11 -0.46 0.91
CA LYS A 6 -0.52 0.20 -0.33
C LYS A 6 -1.61 -0.62 -1.00
N VAL A 7 -2.58 0.09 -1.57
CA VAL A 7 -3.67 -0.48 -2.33
C VAL A 7 -3.39 -0.35 -3.83
N PHE A 8 -3.78 -1.38 -4.57
CA PHE A 8 -3.68 -1.52 -6.01
C PHE A 8 -5.02 -1.98 -6.58
N VAL A 9 -5.23 -1.70 -7.85
CA VAL A 9 -6.39 -2.17 -8.63
C VAL A 9 -5.92 -3.28 -9.54
N VAL A 10 -6.66 -4.39 -9.57
CA VAL A 10 -6.46 -5.42 -10.59
C VAL A 10 -7.21 -4.98 -11.83
N ALA A 11 -6.49 -4.57 -12.87
CA ALA A 11 -7.04 -3.99 -14.08
C ALA A 11 -7.71 -5.04 -14.98
N GLU A 12 -7.19 -6.27 -14.96
CA GLU A 12 -7.76 -7.39 -15.70
C GLU A 12 -8.90 -8.05 -14.90
N PRO A 13 -10.06 -8.33 -15.52
CA PRO A 13 -11.14 -9.07 -14.86
C PRO A 13 -10.67 -10.47 -14.47
N ILE A 14 -10.62 -10.73 -13.16
CA ILE A 14 -10.28 -12.04 -12.59
C ILE A 14 -11.07 -12.24 -11.30
N GLY A 15 -11.50 -13.47 -11.03
CA GLY A 15 -12.17 -13.83 -9.78
C GLY A 15 -11.17 -14.27 -8.70
N LEU A 16 -11.60 -14.24 -7.43
CA LEU A 16 -10.78 -14.73 -6.31
C LEU A 16 -10.42 -16.23 -6.46
N ASP A 17 -11.30 -17.04 -7.03
CA ASP A 17 -11.05 -18.48 -7.27
C ASP A 17 -9.91 -18.72 -8.29
N GLU A 18 -9.86 -17.90 -9.33
CA GLU A 18 -8.80 -17.94 -10.35
C GLU A 18 -7.47 -17.45 -9.76
N LEU A 19 -7.49 -16.37 -8.99
CA LEU A 19 -6.32 -15.89 -8.24
C LEU A 19 -5.78 -16.95 -7.27
N ARG A 20 -6.67 -17.63 -6.54
CA ARG A 20 -6.27 -18.74 -5.66
C ARG A 20 -5.62 -19.85 -6.44
N SER A 21 -6.21 -20.24 -7.57
CA SER A 21 -5.68 -21.32 -8.42
C SER A 21 -4.29 -20.98 -8.96
N ALA A 22 -4.06 -19.72 -9.35
CA ALA A 22 -2.77 -19.24 -9.85
C ALA A 22 -1.68 -19.19 -8.75
N LEU A 23 -2.05 -18.82 -7.52
CA LEU A 23 -1.09 -18.60 -6.42
C LEU A 23 -0.85 -19.84 -5.55
N SER A 24 -1.79 -20.79 -5.53
CA SER A 24 -1.74 -21.94 -4.63
C SER A 24 -0.53 -22.84 -4.92
N GLY A 25 0.29 -23.08 -3.89
CA GLY A 25 1.46 -23.94 -3.97
C GLY A 25 2.62 -23.35 -4.77
N PHE A 26 2.57 -22.07 -5.13
CA PHE A 26 3.65 -21.42 -5.84
C PHE A 26 4.95 -21.42 -5.02
N ARG A 27 5.98 -22.03 -5.59
CA ARG A 27 7.36 -22.03 -5.07
C ARG A 27 8.33 -22.17 -6.22
N HIS A 28 9.33 -21.30 -6.24
CA HIS A 28 10.41 -21.27 -7.21
C HIS A 28 11.74 -21.21 -6.47
N GLU A 29 12.68 -22.07 -6.85
CA GLU A 29 14.02 -22.14 -6.27
C GLU A 29 15.05 -21.81 -7.36
N GLU A 30 15.99 -20.93 -7.06
CA GLU A 30 17.08 -20.52 -7.95
C GLU A 30 18.42 -20.70 -7.22
N GLU A 31 19.42 -21.24 -7.91
CA GLU A 31 20.80 -21.20 -7.45
C GLU A 31 21.47 -19.95 -8.01
N ARG A 32 22.07 -19.15 -7.12
CA ARG A 32 22.82 -17.95 -7.48
C ARG A 32 24.25 -18.05 -6.98
N GLU A 33 25.20 -17.88 -7.89
CA GLU A 33 26.62 -17.77 -7.56
C GLU A 33 27.02 -16.30 -7.43
N GLU A 34 27.57 -15.90 -6.29
CA GLU A 34 28.09 -14.56 -6.05
C GLU A 34 29.30 -14.62 -5.10
N ASP A 35 30.37 -13.89 -5.40
CA ASP A 35 31.67 -13.96 -4.71
C ASP A 35 32.22 -15.41 -4.54
N GLY A 36 31.96 -16.30 -5.51
CA GLY A 36 32.39 -17.70 -5.49
C GLY A 36 31.65 -18.58 -4.48
N GLN A 37 30.52 -18.11 -3.94
CA GLN A 37 29.62 -18.87 -3.08
C GLN A 37 28.30 -19.13 -3.82
N VAL A 38 27.77 -20.34 -3.71
CA VAL A 38 26.47 -20.72 -4.27
C VAL A 38 25.41 -20.60 -3.18
N PHE A 39 24.36 -19.83 -3.47
CA PHE A 39 23.21 -19.63 -2.60
C PHE A 39 21.96 -20.18 -3.26
N LYS A 40 21.15 -20.91 -2.48
CA LYS A 40 19.82 -21.34 -2.88
C LYS A 40 18.80 -20.30 -2.42
N LEU A 41 18.21 -19.57 -3.35
CA LEU A 41 17.21 -18.54 -3.09
C LEU A 41 15.82 -19.08 -3.40
N VAL A 42 14.87 -18.84 -2.51
CA VAL A 42 13.47 -19.28 -2.65
C VAL A 42 12.55 -18.09 -2.82
N ARG A 43 11.56 -18.24 -3.71
CA ARG A 43 10.43 -17.34 -3.88
C ARG A 43 9.14 -18.15 -3.81
N GLU A 44 8.23 -17.83 -2.89
CA GLU A 44 7.03 -18.64 -2.64
C GLU A 44 5.84 -17.80 -2.13
N ILE A 45 4.64 -18.38 -2.29
CA ILE A 45 3.43 -17.92 -1.62
C ILE A 45 3.12 -18.90 -0.49
N ARG A 46 2.94 -18.38 0.73
CA ARG A 46 2.61 -19.17 1.93
C ARG A 46 1.29 -18.73 2.54
N ASP A 47 0.72 -19.60 3.35
CA ASP A 47 -0.45 -19.33 4.18
C ASP A 47 -1.63 -18.72 3.42
N LEU A 48 -1.83 -19.18 2.17
CA LEU A 48 -2.93 -18.72 1.32
C LEU A 48 -4.27 -19.17 1.94
N MET A 49 -5.10 -18.21 2.29
CA MET A 49 -6.36 -18.42 3.01
C MET A 49 -7.49 -17.59 2.42
N GLU A 50 -8.66 -18.19 2.30
CA GLU A 50 -9.88 -17.49 1.92
C GLU A 50 -10.60 -16.92 3.14
N ARG A 51 -11.25 -15.79 2.91
CA ARG A 51 -12.24 -15.17 3.79
C ARG A 51 -13.39 -14.67 2.91
N GLU A 52 -14.50 -14.30 3.53
CA GLU A 52 -15.65 -13.77 2.82
C GLU A 52 -15.25 -12.54 1.97
N GLY A 53 -15.29 -12.71 0.64
CA GLY A 53 -14.91 -11.68 -0.33
C GLY A 53 -13.42 -11.33 -0.39
N ALA A 54 -12.53 -12.16 0.17
CA ALA A 54 -11.09 -11.89 0.18
C ALA A 54 -10.20 -13.14 0.16
N LEU A 55 -9.01 -13.02 -0.44
CA LEU A 55 -7.95 -14.02 -0.50
C LEU A 55 -6.66 -13.43 0.08
N MET A 56 -6.20 -13.96 1.20
CA MET A 56 -5.02 -13.48 1.91
C MET A 56 -3.86 -14.46 1.78
N GLY A 57 -2.62 -13.97 1.80
CA GLY A 57 -1.43 -14.81 1.82
C GLY A 57 -0.17 -14.03 2.18
N ILE A 58 0.94 -14.77 2.29
CA ILE A 58 2.26 -14.20 2.52
C ILE A 58 3.13 -14.42 1.29
N TYR A 59 3.56 -13.33 0.67
CA TYR A 59 4.62 -13.35 -0.33
C TYR A 59 5.97 -13.42 0.37
N ALA A 60 6.80 -14.40 0.02
CA ALA A 60 8.16 -14.54 0.55
C ALA A 60 9.18 -14.67 -0.59
N GLU A 61 10.26 -13.90 -0.53
CA GLU A 61 11.36 -13.97 -1.50
C GLU A 61 12.70 -13.73 -0.82
N ASP A 62 13.68 -14.58 -1.14
CA ASP A 62 15.04 -14.48 -0.66
C ASP A 62 15.88 -13.54 -1.52
N PHE A 63 16.70 -12.73 -0.86
CA PHE A 63 17.65 -11.82 -1.49
C PHE A 63 19.03 -11.98 -0.85
N LEU A 64 20.08 -11.80 -1.64
CA LEU A 64 21.43 -11.65 -1.11
C LEU A 64 21.63 -10.20 -0.67
N MET A 65 22.10 -10.02 0.56
CA MET A 65 22.52 -8.73 1.07
C MET A 65 23.98 -8.76 1.48
N ARG A 66 24.70 -7.69 1.14
CA ARG A 66 26.07 -7.50 1.59
C ARG A 66 26.08 -6.78 2.94
N VAL A 67 26.55 -7.47 3.97
CA VAL A 67 26.69 -6.94 5.33
C VAL A 67 28.16 -6.67 5.61
N PHE A 68 28.48 -5.44 5.99
CA PHE A 68 29.83 -5.06 6.39
C PHE A 68 30.03 -5.34 7.88
N HIS A 69 31.03 -6.17 8.20
CA HIS A 69 31.42 -6.48 9.57
C HIS A 69 32.94 -6.44 9.70
N ARG A 70 33.45 -5.55 10.57
CA ARG A 70 34.89 -5.40 10.87
C ARG A 70 35.77 -5.21 9.62
N GLY A 71 35.30 -4.44 8.64
CA GLY A 71 36.03 -4.15 7.39
C GLY A 71 35.89 -5.22 6.31
N GLU A 72 35.26 -6.36 6.61
CA GLU A 72 34.93 -7.38 5.62
C GLU A 72 33.46 -7.25 5.20
N ALA A 73 33.18 -7.48 3.92
CA ALA A 73 31.83 -7.61 3.43
C ALA A 73 31.47 -9.09 3.28
N ARG A 74 30.33 -9.48 3.84
CA ARG A 74 29.81 -10.85 3.78
C ARG A 74 28.45 -10.86 3.11
N LEU A 75 28.25 -11.81 2.20
CA LEU A 75 26.94 -12.06 1.60
C LEU A 75 26.11 -12.92 2.55
N VAL A 76 24.88 -12.47 2.82
CA VAL A 76 23.95 -13.18 3.70
C VAL A 76 22.59 -13.25 2.99
N PRO A 77 21.98 -14.44 2.86
CA PRO A 77 20.62 -14.57 2.37
C PRO A 77 19.65 -13.99 3.39
N ARG A 78 18.66 -13.23 2.91
CA ARG A 78 17.58 -12.68 3.72
C ARG A 78 16.26 -12.86 3.00
N THR A 79 15.31 -13.43 3.70
CA THR A 79 13.92 -13.49 3.27
C THR A 79 13.22 -12.16 3.55
N MET A 80 12.57 -11.61 2.52
CA MET A 80 11.58 -10.55 2.66
C MET A 80 10.20 -11.20 2.65
N GLU A 81 9.35 -10.83 3.60
CA GLU A 81 7.98 -11.30 3.67
C GLU A 81 7.02 -10.11 3.61
N ALA A 82 5.91 -10.27 2.90
CA ALA A 82 4.85 -9.28 2.84
C ALA A 82 3.48 -9.97 2.91
N LEU A 83 2.65 -9.54 3.85
CA LEU A 83 1.24 -9.95 3.87
C LEU A 83 0.53 -9.21 2.74
N PHE A 84 -0.23 -9.95 1.94
CA PHE A 84 -1.09 -9.40 0.91
C PHE A 84 -2.53 -9.91 1.07
N CYS A 85 -3.46 -9.17 0.48
CA CYS A 85 -4.88 -9.50 0.44
C CYS A 85 -5.46 -9.05 -0.89
N PHE A 86 -6.00 -9.97 -1.68
CA PHE A 86 -6.94 -9.64 -2.74
C PHE A 86 -8.33 -9.54 -2.14
N ALA A 87 -9.10 -8.51 -2.49
CA ALA A 87 -10.45 -8.32 -1.97
C ALA A 87 -11.38 -7.78 -3.05
N GLU A 88 -12.61 -8.30 -3.07
CA GLU A 88 -13.66 -7.82 -3.95
C GLU A 88 -14.38 -6.61 -3.33
N HIS A 89 -14.51 -5.54 -4.10
CA HIS A 89 -15.27 -4.36 -3.72
C HIS A 89 -15.88 -3.70 -4.97
N GLY A 90 -17.17 -3.36 -4.94
CA GLY A 90 -17.83 -2.71 -6.07
C GLY A 90 -17.75 -3.47 -7.40
N GLY A 91 -17.69 -4.80 -7.36
CA GLY A 91 -17.55 -5.66 -8.55
C GLY A 91 -16.15 -5.69 -9.17
N ARG A 92 -15.12 -5.20 -8.46
CA ARG A 92 -13.71 -5.25 -8.88
C ARG A 92 -12.84 -5.89 -7.80
N VAL A 93 -11.69 -6.39 -8.22
CA VAL A 93 -10.68 -6.93 -7.30
C VAL A 93 -9.61 -5.88 -7.04
N PHE A 94 -9.30 -5.68 -5.76
CA PHE A 94 -8.20 -4.85 -5.29
C PHE A 94 -7.13 -5.72 -4.66
N LEU A 95 -5.88 -5.28 -4.72
CA LEU A 95 -4.78 -5.87 -3.95
C LEU A 95 -4.34 -4.89 -2.87
N VAL A 96 -4.28 -5.35 -1.62
CA VAL A 96 -3.68 -4.63 -0.51
C VAL A 96 -2.39 -5.35 -0.10
N VAL A 97 -1.26 -4.64 -0.08
CA VAL A 97 0.02 -5.18 0.40
C VAL A 97 0.45 -4.41 1.65
N LEU A 98 0.64 -5.10 2.77
CA LEU A 98 1.02 -4.52 4.07
C LEU A 98 2.53 -4.30 4.16
N GLU A 99 3.05 -3.45 3.29
CA GLU A 99 4.44 -3.02 3.28
C GLU A 99 4.56 -1.55 2.86
N LYS A 100 5.74 -0.96 3.05
CA LYS A 100 6.02 0.40 2.57
C LYS A 100 6.02 0.45 1.04
N LYS A 101 5.63 1.59 0.46
CA LYS A 101 5.46 1.83 -1.00
C LYS A 101 6.42 1.05 -1.90
N ARG A 102 7.75 1.18 -1.71
CA ARG A 102 8.74 0.50 -2.56
C ARG A 102 8.60 -1.03 -2.56
N ARG A 103 8.39 -1.62 -1.38
CA ARG A 103 8.21 -3.07 -1.23
C ARG A 103 6.82 -3.51 -1.68
N ALA A 104 5.79 -2.72 -1.38
CA ALA A 104 4.44 -2.99 -1.84
C ALA A 104 4.36 -3.00 -3.38
N ASN A 105 4.97 -2.03 -4.06
CA ASN A 105 5.05 -2.00 -5.53
C ASN A 105 5.81 -3.19 -6.09
N PHE A 106 6.91 -3.56 -5.43
CA PHE A 106 7.67 -4.75 -5.81
C PHE A 106 6.80 -6.02 -5.73
N VAL A 107 6.09 -6.22 -4.61
CA VAL A 107 5.19 -7.37 -4.43
C VAL A 107 4.04 -7.34 -5.43
N ALA A 108 3.43 -6.18 -5.69
CA ALA A 108 2.37 -6.05 -6.68
C ALA A 108 2.84 -6.44 -8.09
N ASN A 109 4.02 -5.97 -8.51
CA ASN A 109 4.61 -6.37 -9.80
C ASN A 109 4.88 -7.87 -9.86
N ARG A 110 5.40 -8.46 -8.77
CA ARG A 110 5.64 -9.90 -8.69
C ARG A 110 4.35 -10.71 -8.77
N LEU A 111 3.31 -10.31 -8.05
CA LEU A 111 2.01 -10.95 -8.14
C LEU A 111 1.37 -10.76 -9.52
N SER A 112 1.58 -9.61 -10.17
CA SER A 112 1.15 -9.37 -11.55
C SER A 112 1.83 -10.36 -12.51
N GLU A 113 3.16 -10.49 -12.44
CA GLU A 113 3.92 -11.46 -13.25
C GLU A 113 3.44 -12.90 -13.02
N LEU A 114 3.17 -13.27 -11.76
CA LEU A 114 2.76 -14.63 -11.41
C LEU A 114 1.37 -14.98 -11.91
N VAL A 115 0.42 -14.05 -11.84
CA VAL A 115 -0.98 -14.29 -12.18
C VAL A 115 -1.25 -14.08 -13.67
N PHE A 116 -0.69 -13.02 -14.26
CA PHE A 116 -1.01 -12.57 -15.62
C PHE A 116 0.13 -12.81 -16.62
N GLY A 117 1.31 -13.22 -16.15
CA GLY A 117 2.49 -13.42 -17.00
C GLY A 117 3.24 -12.14 -17.36
N GLU A 118 2.75 -10.98 -16.96
CA GLU A 118 3.39 -9.68 -17.18
C GLU A 118 3.17 -8.68 -16.03
N VAL A 119 4.01 -7.65 -15.99
CA VAL A 119 3.82 -6.50 -15.10
C VAL A 119 2.85 -5.53 -15.74
N GLY A 120 1.90 -5.02 -14.96
CA GLY A 120 1.00 -3.94 -15.39
C GLY A 120 -0.48 -4.28 -15.25
N SER A 121 -0.82 -5.53 -14.99
CA SER A 121 -2.20 -5.98 -14.74
C SER A 121 -2.67 -5.64 -13.33
N ILE A 122 -1.74 -5.38 -12.41
CA ILE A 122 -2.01 -4.83 -11.07
C ILE A 122 -1.40 -3.43 -10.99
N VAL A 123 -2.25 -2.40 -10.99
CA VAL A 123 -1.85 -0.99 -11.11
C VAL A 123 -2.05 -0.22 -9.80
N GLU A 124 -1.37 0.91 -9.63
CA GLU A 124 -1.55 1.75 -8.45
C GLU A 124 -3.00 2.24 -8.35
N ALA A 125 -3.58 2.16 -7.15
CA ALA A 125 -4.90 2.74 -6.89
C ALA A 125 -4.84 4.27 -6.94
N ARG A 126 -5.96 4.88 -7.32
CA ARG A 126 -6.14 6.33 -7.32
C ARG A 126 -7.33 6.72 -6.47
N ILE A 127 -7.09 7.49 -5.42
CA ILE A 127 -8.12 8.15 -4.62
C ILE A 127 -8.27 9.58 -5.15
N PRO A 128 -9.46 9.99 -5.61
CA PRO A 128 -9.71 11.36 -6.05
C PRO A 128 -9.47 12.38 -4.92
N PRO A 129 -9.00 13.60 -5.22
CA PRO A 129 -8.82 14.65 -4.22
C PRO A 129 -10.08 14.93 -3.38
N GLU A 130 -11.26 14.88 -4.01
CA GLU A 130 -12.56 15.09 -3.40
C GLU A 130 -12.90 14.01 -2.34
N GLU A 131 -12.49 12.76 -2.56
CA GLU A 131 -12.68 11.68 -1.59
C GLU A 131 -11.77 11.86 -0.37
N LEU A 132 -10.53 12.33 -0.56
CA LEU A 132 -9.65 12.69 0.55
C LEU A 132 -10.17 13.90 1.33
N GLU A 133 -10.81 14.85 0.64
CA GLU A 133 -11.46 15.99 1.26
C GLU A 133 -12.66 15.55 2.13
N GLU A 134 -13.54 14.70 1.59
CA GLU A 134 -14.67 14.15 2.32
C GLU A 134 -14.20 13.31 3.52
N PHE A 135 -13.19 12.47 3.34
CA PHE A 135 -12.54 11.74 4.45
C PHE A 135 -12.08 12.68 5.56
N HIS A 136 -11.42 13.78 5.18
CA HIS A 136 -10.94 14.79 6.11
C HIS A 136 -12.10 15.52 6.82
N LYS A 137 -13.17 15.88 6.10
CA LYS A 137 -14.35 16.58 6.62
C LYS A 137 -15.20 15.75 7.57
N ARG A 138 -15.17 14.42 7.50
CA ARG A 138 -15.88 13.54 8.44
C ARG A 138 -15.40 13.71 9.88
N ASN A 139 -14.17 14.20 10.09
CA ASN A 139 -13.57 14.49 11.40
C ASN A 139 -12.68 15.75 11.35
N PRO A 140 -13.27 16.95 11.36
CA PRO A 140 -12.54 18.20 11.16
C PRO A 140 -11.61 18.53 12.35
N GLU A 141 -12.06 18.29 13.59
CA GLU A 141 -11.39 18.72 14.84
C GLU A 141 -10.14 17.90 15.24
N GLU A 142 -9.75 16.91 14.44
CA GLU A 142 -8.61 16.02 14.75
C GLU A 142 -7.63 15.85 13.58
N THR A 143 -7.65 16.81 12.66
CA THR A 143 -6.70 16.81 11.56
C THR A 143 -5.33 17.21 12.07
N LYS A 144 -4.29 16.55 11.58
CA LYS A 144 -2.91 16.84 11.97
C LYS A 144 -2.18 17.53 10.84
N VAL A 145 -2.36 17.02 9.60
CA VAL A 145 -1.59 17.47 8.44
C VAL A 145 -2.39 17.27 7.15
N ILE A 146 -2.29 18.24 6.22
CA ILE A 146 -2.75 18.10 4.84
C ILE A 146 -1.63 18.54 3.92
N PHE A 147 -1.35 17.77 2.88
CA PHE A 147 -0.44 18.17 1.81
C PHE A 147 -1.21 18.34 0.51
N PHE A 148 -0.79 19.35 -0.25
CA PHE A 148 -1.27 19.65 -1.58
C PHE A 148 -0.15 19.38 -2.60
N ASP A 149 -0.52 18.93 -3.79
CA ASP A 149 0.32 18.92 -4.99
C ASP A 149 -0.42 19.58 -6.16
N ASN A 150 0.19 19.58 -7.35
CA ASN A 150 -0.34 20.31 -8.51
C ASN A 150 -0.63 21.79 -8.20
N VAL A 151 0.21 22.40 -7.36
CA VAL A 151 0.00 23.75 -6.87
C VAL A 151 0.35 24.76 -7.98
N ASP A 152 -0.58 25.64 -8.33
CA ASP A 152 -0.43 26.66 -9.37
C ASP A 152 0.39 27.89 -8.91
N ILE A 153 1.30 27.71 -7.95
CA ILE A 153 2.16 28.75 -7.40
C ILE A 153 3.58 28.56 -7.98
N PRO A 154 4.18 29.60 -8.60
CA PRO A 154 5.51 29.49 -9.20
C PRO A 154 6.57 28.90 -8.25
N ASN A 155 7.29 27.88 -8.73
CA ASN A 155 8.34 27.16 -8.00
C ASN A 155 7.89 26.39 -6.74
N VAL A 156 6.58 26.15 -6.56
CA VAL A 156 6.05 25.36 -5.43
C VAL A 156 5.48 24.04 -5.95
N ASN A 157 6.16 22.93 -5.66
CA ASN A 157 5.72 21.59 -6.10
C ASN A 157 4.75 20.91 -5.10
N LYS A 158 4.92 21.20 -3.81
CA LYS A 158 4.09 20.68 -2.72
C LYS A 158 3.96 21.73 -1.62
N LEU A 159 2.78 21.80 -1.01
CA LEU A 159 2.48 22.65 0.13
C LEU A 159 1.92 21.80 1.25
N ALA A 160 2.15 22.19 2.51
CA ALA A 160 1.55 21.49 3.65
C ALA A 160 0.97 22.46 4.67
N LEU A 161 -0.18 22.10 5.21
CA LEU A 161 -0.83 22.76 6.34
C LEU A 161 -0.79 21.84 7.56
N TYR A 162 -0.46 22.41 8.73
CA TYR A 162 -0.40 21.72 10.01
C TYR A 162 -1.25 22.48 11.03
N GLY A 163 -2.14 21.78 11.73
CA GLY A 163 -3.02 22.38 12.74
C GLY A 163 -4.18 21.45 13.09
N PRO A 164 -4.79 21.61 14.27
CA PRO A 164 -5.84 20.71 14.78
C PRO A 164 -7.19 20.84 14.06
N ASP A 165 -7.48 22.00 13.45
CA ASP A 165 -8.74 22.29 12.77
C ASP A 165 -8.46 23.06 11.47
N LEU A 166 -7.89 22.37 10.48
CA LEU A 166 -7.50 23.01 9.22
C LEU A 166 -8.69 23.31 8.31
N VAL A 167 -9.74 22.47 8.31
CA VAL A 167 -10.91 22.58 7.41
C VAL A 167 -11.54 23.96 7.49
N ASN A 168 -11.65 24.51 8.71
CA ASN A 168 -12.36 25.76 8.95
C ASN A 168 -11.51 27.02 8.71
N THR A 169 -10.28 26.88 8.20
CA THR A 169 -9.36 28.00 8.00
C THR A 169 -9.46 28.58 6.59
N GLU A 170 -9.36 29.91 6.47
CA GLU A 170 -9.25 30.58 5.16
C GLU A 170 -8.04 30.09 4.35
N LEU A 171 -6.96 29.65 5.03
CA LEU A 171 -5.77 29.10 4.39
C LEU A 171 -6.05 27.77 3.70
N PHE A 172 -6.89 26.91 4.29
CA PHE A 172 -7.28 25.65 3.68
C PHE A 172 -8.07 25.88 2.39
N GLU A 173 -9.12 26.70 2.44
CA GLU A 173 -9.92 27.02 1.25
C GLU A 173 -9.08 27.70 0.16
N ARG A 174 -8.17 28.60 0.55
CA ARG A 174 -7.25 29.24 -0.38
C ARG A 174 -6.34 28.23 -1.09
N TYR A 175 -5.67 27.34 -0.37
CA TYR A 175 -4.73 26.41 -0.99
C TYR A 175 -5.42 25.28 -1.75
N LYS A 176 -6.61 24.87 -1.32
CA LYS A 176 -7.48 23.98 -2.08
C LYS A 176 -7.87 24.57 -3.43
N ALA A 177 -8.11 25.88 -3.52
CA ALA A 177 -8.38 26.55 -4.80
C ALA A 177 -7.17 26.58 -5.75
N HIS A 178 -5.97 26.32 -5.24
CA HIS A 178 -4.70 26.45 -5.95
C HIS A 178 -3.99 25.10 -6.18
N GLY A 179 -4.50 23.99 -5.66
CA GLY A 179 -3.88 22.67 -5.81
C GLY A 179 -4.74 21.53 -5.28
N ASP A 180 -4.33 20.31 -5.57
CA ASP A 180 -5.06 19.11 -5.19
C ASP A 180 -4.59 18.57 -3.84
N ILE A 181 -5.51 18.08 -3.02
CA ILE A 181 -5.14 17.33 -1.81
C ILE A 181 -4.41 16.04 -2.22
N TRP A 182 -3.17 15.90 -1.79
CA TRP A 182 -2.31 14.74 -2.07
C TRP A 182 -2.28 13.72 -0.93
N TYR A 183 -2.26 14.20 0.31
CA TYR A 183 -2.07 13.39 1.51
C TYR A 183 -2.75 14.04 2.71
N VAL A 184 -3.51 13.25 3.47
CA VAL A 184 -4.20 13.69 4.67
C VAL A 184 -3.77 12.83 5.85
N VAL A 185 -3.50 13.45 7.00
CA VAL A 185 -3.38 12.79 8.30
C VAL A 185 -4.47 13.29 9.22
N SER A 186 -5.38 12.40 9.60
CA SER A 186 -6.46 12.70 10.55
C SER A 186 -6.75 11.49 11.43
N ARG A 187 -7.51 11.71 12.51
CA ARG A 187 -8.14 10.59 13.21
C ARG A 187 -9.27 10.02 12.36
N ALA A 188 -9.29 8.72 12.18
CA ALA A 188 -10.35 8.05 11.45
C ALA A 188 -11.68 8.07 12.24
N SER A 189 -12.79 8.37 11.56
CA SER A 189 -14.11 8.47 12.19
C SER A 189 -14.64 7.11 12.63
N GLY A 190 -15.09 7.01 13.87
CA GLY A 190 -15.50 5.72 14.47
C GLY A 190 -14.33 4.82 14.91
N TYR A 191 -13.08 5.26 14.77
CA TYR A 191 -11.89 4.49 15.17
C TYR A 191 -11.02 5.29 16.17
N ASP A 192 -10.14 4.59 16.88
CA ASP A 192 -9.08 5.21 17.65
C ASP A 192 -7.79 5.48 16.84
N TYR A 193 -7.85 5.29 15.52
CA TYR A 193 -6.69 5.35 14.64
C TYR A 193 -6.33 6.77 14.22
N THR A 194 -5.04 7.11 14.30
CA THR A 194 -4.46 8.20 13.50
C THR A 194 -4.00 7.62 12.18
N VAL A 195 -4.59 8.06 11.07
CA VAL A 195 -4.38 7.48 9.74
C VAL A 195 -3.83 8.54 8.79
N GLY A 196 -2.82 8.16 8.02
CA GLY A 196 -2.33 8.90 6.86
C GLY A 196 -2.74 8.20 5.57
N ILE A 197 -3.34 8.92 4.62
CA ILE A 197 -3.79 8.38 3.33
C ILE A 197 -3.33 9.29 2.20
N THR A 198 -2.67 8.74 1.19
CA THR A 198 -2.23 9.44 -0.03
C THR A 198 -3.14 9.11 -1.21
N ARG A 199 -3.18 9.99 -2.23
CA ARG A 199 -3.94 9.74 -3.48
C ARG A 199 -3.54 8.47 -4.22
N ASP A 200 -2.29 8.03 -4.10
CA ASP A 200 -1.81 6.80 -4.73
C ASP A 200 -2.08 5.53 -3.90
N GLY A 201 -3.00 5.59 -2.93
CA GLY A 201 -3.45 4.44 -2.15
C GLY A 201 -2.45 3.97 -1.08
N CYS A 202 -1.44 4.77 -0.70
CA CYS A 202 -0.64 4.45 0.48
C CYS A 202 -1.41 4.80 1.76
N VAL A 203 -1.50 3.84 2.67
CA VAL A 203 -2.20 3.98 3.95
C VAL A 203 -1.23 3.68 5.08
N VAL A 204 -1.24 4.52 6.12
CA VAL A 204 -0.42 4.36 7.32
C VAL A 204 -1.30 4.55 8.54
N ILE A 205 -1.29 3.60 9.48
CA ILE A 205 -1.92 3.79 10.78
C ILE A 205 -0.81 3.93 11.83
N PHE A 206 -0.71 5.13 12.41
CA PHE A 206 0.43 5.55 13.23
C PHE A 206 0.46 4.96 14.63
N ASN A 207 -0.70 4.51 15.13
CA ASN A 207 -0.89 4.06 16.51
C ASN A 207 -1.38 2.61 16.62
N THR A 208 -1.16 1.78 15.60
CA THR A 208 -1.42 0.33 15.67
C THR A 208 -0.21 -0.49 15.21
N SER A 209 -0.09 -1.72 15.71
CA SER A 209 0.77 -2.78 15.14
C SER A 209 -0.03 -3.97 14.62
N ASP A 210 -1.35 -3.95 14.77
CA ASP A 210 -2.23 -5.05 14.40
C ASP A 210 -2.53 -5.00 12.90
N ARG A 211 -1.97 -5.99 12.19
CA ARG A 211 -2.09 -6.14 10.73
C ARG A 211 -3.52 -6.45 10.28
N MET A 212 -4.28 -7.19 11.09
CA MET A 212 -5.65 -7.56 10.74
C MET A 212 -6.59 -6.37 10.90
N ARG A 213 -6.44 -5.62 12.00
CA ARG A 213 -7.15 -4.35 12.19
C ARG A 213 -6.83 -3.33 11.10
N PHE A 214 -5.56 -3.23 10.69
CA PHE A 214 -5.16 -2.41 9.55
C PHE A 214 -5.88 -2.85 8.28
N LEU A 215 -5.89 -4.14 7.98
CA LEU A 215 -6.53 -4.67 6.78
C LEU A 215 -8.03 -4.39 6.79
N ASP A 216 -8.72 -4.69 7.90
CA ASP A 216 -10.16 -4.43 8.05
C ASP A 216 -10.50 -2.96 7.81
N TYR A 217 -9.65 -2.04 8.31
CA TYR A 217 -9.80 -0.61 8.07
C TYR A 217 -9.64 -0.26 6.58
N VAL A 218 -8.60 -0.77 5.92
CA VAL A 218 -8.38 -0.52 4.48
C VAL A 218 -9.56 -1.05 3.66
N LEU A 219 -10.03 -2.25 3.93
CA LEU A 219 -11.14 -2.87 3.20
C LEU A 219 -12.45 -2.09 3.36
N LYS A 220 -12.73 -1.56 4.55
CA LYS A 220 -13.99 -0.87 4.86
C LYS A 220 -14.00 0.61 4.53
N GLU A 221 -12.90 1.31 4.82
CA GLU A 221 -12.84 2.77 4.75
C GLU A 221 -12.06 3.28 3.53
N VAL A 222 -11.09 2.50 3.03
CA VAL A 222 -10.19 2.97 1.95
C VAL A 222 -10.61 2.48 0.57
N LEU A 223 -10.99 1.21 0.42
CA LEU A 223 -11.47 0.71 -0.87
C LEU A 223 -12.64 1.53 -1.46
N PRO A 224 -13.64 1.98 -0.68
CA PRO A 224 -14.72 2.79 -1.22
C PRO A 224 -14.30 4.14 -1.79
N MET A 225 -13.13 4.66 -1.40
CA MET A 225 -12.61 5.97 -1.86
C MET A 225 -11.84 5.87 -3.19
N ILE A 226 -11.54 4.66 -3.66
CA ILE A 226 -10.70 4.47 -4.84
C ILE A 226 -11.56 4.63 -6.10
N SER A 227 -11.13 5.53 -6.97
CA SER A 227 -11.71 5.66 -8.31
C SER A 227 -11.24 4.50 -9.19
N VAL A 228 -12.15 4.10 -10.08
CA VAL A 228 -12.00 2.94 -10.93
C VAL A 228 -12.18 3.29 -12.41
N GLU A 229 -11.96 4.56 -12.74
CA GLU A 229 -11.90 5.03 -14.14
C GLU A 229 -10.65 4.56 -14.89
#